data_AF-D9QGT7-F1
#
_entry.id   AF-D9QGT7-F1
#
_cell.length_a   1.000
_cell.length_b   1.000
_cell.length_c   1.000
_cell.angle_alpha   90.00
_cell.angle_beta   90.00
_cell.angle_gamma   90.00
#
_symmetry.space_group_name_H-M   'P 1'
#
loop_
_entity.id
_entity.type
_entity.pdbx_description
1 polymer ?
#
loop_
_entity_poly.entity_id
_entity_poly.type
_entity_poly.pdbx_seq_one_letter_code
_entity_poly.pdbx_strand_id
1 'polypeptide(L)' 'MTDPNRPPRQTENENQRPAGDGKTPRPATEPRGSEGSSNSGETATDPATGKPNA' A
#
# COMPACT_ATOMS: atom_id res chain seq x y z
N MET A 1 -7.76 21.85 10.64
CA MET A 1 -7.89 22.81 9.52
C MET A 1 -7.58 22.07 8.23
N THR A 2 -8.49 22.11 7.25
CA THR A 2 -8.26 21.57 5.90
C THR A 2 -7.44 22.58 5.13
N ASP A 3 -6.32 22.16 4.53
CA ASP A 3 -5.46 23.02 3.71
C ASP A 3 -6.24 23.51 2.47
N PRO A 4 -6.45 24.83 2.30
CA PRO A 4 -7.17 25.39 1.16
C PRO A 4 -6.43 25.20 -0.17
N ASN A 5 -5.14 24.86 -0.16
CA ASN A 5 -4.35 24.59 -1.37
C ASN A 5 -4.27 23.09 -1.71
N ARG A 6 -5.00 22.22 -1.00
CA ARG A 6 -4.98 20.78 -1.29
C ARG A 6 -5.61 20.53 -2.66
N PRO A 7 -4.88 19.94 -3.63
CA PRO A 7 -5.43 19.63 -4.94
C PRO A 7 -6.60 18.65 -4.83
N PRO A 8 -7.56 18.67 -5.79
CA PRO A 8 -8.71 17.78 -5.77
C PRO A 8 -8.27 16.31 -5.78
N ARG A 9 -8.76 15.51 -4.82
CA ARG A 9 -8.46 14.06 -4.68
C ARG A 9 -9.00 13.17 -5.79
N GLN A 10 -9.63 13.75 -6.80
CA GLN A 10 -10.34 13.05 -7.85
C GLN A 10 -9.41 12.08 -8.59
N THR A 11 -8.12 12.41 -8.71
CA THR A 11 -7.10 11.61 -9.41
C THR A 11 -6.32 10.66 -8.50
N GLU A 12 -6.34 10.86 -7.16
CA GLU A 12 -5.54 10.06 -6.21
C GLU A 12 -5.82 8.54 -6.35
N ASN A 13 -7.04 8.17 -6.72
CA ASN A 13 -7.48 6.77 -6.86
C ASN A 13 -7.88 6.38 -8.28
N GLU A 14 -7.53 7.18 -9.30
CA GLU A 14 -7.82 6.83 -10.69
C GLU A 14 -7.19 5.48 -11.08
N ASN A 15 -5.98 5.23 -10.56
CA ASN A 15 -5.27 3.95 -10.65
C ASN A 15 -5.76 2.87 -9.65
N GLN A 16 -6.91 3.06 -9.01
CA GLN A 16 -7.61 2.00 -8.27
C GLN A 16 -9.04 1.75 -8.78
N ARG A 17 -9.56 2.59 -9.68
CA ARG A 17 -10.89 2.36 -10.27
C ARG A 17 -10.91 1.09 -11.14
N PRO A 18 -12.04 0.37 -11.22
CA PRO A 18 -12.21 -0.71 -12.18
C PRO A 18 -11.95 -0.25 -13.62
N ALA A 19 -11.52 -1.17 -14.50
CA ALA A 19 -11.20 -0.87 -15.90
C ALA A 19 -12.42 -0.58 -16.80
N GLY A 20 -13.62 -0.52 -16.20
CA GLY A 20 -14.91 -0.29 -16.86
C GLY A 20 -16.03 -1.05 -16.13
N ASP A 21 -17.27 -0.67 -16.41
CA ASP A 21 -18.45 -1.31 -15.82
C ASP A 21 -18.58 -2.77 -16.31
N GLY A 22 -18.85 -3.68 -15.39
CA GLY A 22 -19.01 -5.12 -15.68
C GLY A 22 -17.71 -5.89 -15.97
N LYS A 23 -16.54 -5.24 -15.94
CA LYS A 23 -15.24 -5.94 -16.02
C LYS A 23 -14.78 -6.38 -14.64
N THR A 24 -14.08 -7.50 -14.58
CA THR A 24 -13.37 -7.93 -13.37
C THR A 24 -12.47 -6.79 -12.89
N PRO A 25 -12.43 -6.47 -11.58
CA PRO A 25 -11.48 -5.52 -11.04
C PRO A 25 -10.07 -5.89 -11.49
N ARG A 26 -9.26 -4.89 -11.83
CA ARG A 26 -7.84 -5.13 -12.05
C ARG A 26 -7.25 -5.81 -10.80
N PRO A 27 -6.29 -6.73 -10.98
CA PRO A 27 -5.55 -7.25 -9.83
C PRO A 27 -4.94 -6.09 -9.05
N ALA A 28 -4.86 -6.25 -7.73
CA ALA A 28 -4.19 -5.26 -6.88
C ALA A 28 -2.77 -5.06 -7.40
N THR A 29 -2.45 -3.82 -7.81
CA THR A 29 -1.07 -3.46 -8.18
C THR A 29 -0.34 -3.09 -6.91
N GLU A 30 0.86 -3.62 -6.72
CA GLU A 30 1.68 -3.28 -5.57
C GLU A 30 1.97 -1.76 -5.53
N PRO A 31 2.03 -1.16 -4.32
CA PRO A 31 2.48 0.22 -4.18
C PRO A 31 3.87 0.44 -4.78
N ARG A 32 4.13 1.67 -5.24
CA ARG A 32 5.50 2.07 -5.61
C ARG A 32 6.41 1.93 -4.37
N GLY A 33 7.54 1.26 -4.53
CA GLY A 33 8.49 0.99 -3.44
C GLY A 33 8.16 -0.27 -2.62
N SER A 34 7.19 -1.09 -3.06
CA SER A 34 6.92 -2.39 -2.44
C SER A 34 7.82 -3.52 -2.92
N GLU A 35 8.78 -3.26 -3.80
CA GLU A 35 9.82 -4.23 -4.16
C GLU A 35 10.58 -4.65 -2.89
N GLY A 36 10.52 -5.95 -2.55
CA GLY A 36 11.10 -6.47 -1.31
C GLY A 36 10.22 -6.34 -0.06
N SER A 37 8.97 -5.86 -0.18
CA SER A 37 7.97 -5.82 0.90
C SER A 37 7.37 -7.20 1.24
N SER A 38 8.08 -8.28 0.94
CA SER A 38 7.85 -9.55 1.63
C SER A 38 8.48 -9.39 3.00
N ASN A 39 7.72 -9.61 4.10
CA ASN A 39 8.21 -9.54 5.47
C ASN A 39 9.62 -10.13 5.57
N SER A 40 10.66 -9.28 5.48
CA SER A 40 12.04 -9.72 5.25
C SER A 40 12.63 -10.35 6.50
N GLY A 41 11.84 -10.42 7.59
CA GLY A 41 12.27 -10.88 8.90
C GLY A 41 13.23 -9.91 9.58
N GLU A 42 13.77 -8.91 8.86
CA GLU A 42 14.78 -7.96 9.35
C GLU A 42 14.28 -7.17 10.55
N THR A 43 13.01 -6.75 10.53
CA THR A 43 12.36 -6.07 11.65
C THR A 43 11.49 -7.00 12.49
N ALA A 44 11.46 -8.29 12.19
CA ALA A 44 10.68 -9.24 12.97
C ALA A 44 11.34 -9.49 14.32
N THR A 45 10.49 -9.65 15.32
CA THR A 45 10.86 -9.81 16.73
C THR A 45 10.35 -11.16 17.21
N ASP A 46 11.17 -11.88 17.98
CA ASP A 46 10.75 -13.14 18.58
C ASP A 46 9.52 -12.92 19.49
N PRO A 47 8.36 -13.55 19.19
CA PRO A 47 7.14 -13.33 19.98
C PRO A 47 7.26 -13.85 21.42
N ALA A 48 8.18 -14.77 21.70
CA ALA A 48 8.40 -15.31 23.05
C ALA A 48 9.32 -14.42 23.91
N THR A 49 10.27 -13.72 23.29
CA THR A 49 11.32 -12.99 24.04
C THR A 49 11.40 -11.49 23.77
N GLY A 50 10.74 -10.99 22.72
CA GLY A 50 10.76 -9.58 22.35
C GLY A 50 12.09 -9.11 21.75
N LYS A 51 12.99 -10.04 21.38
CA LYS A 51 14.31 -9.69 20.82
C LYS A 51 14.28 -9.60 19.30
N PRO A 52 15.03 -8.67 18.68
CA PRO A 52 15.22 -8.65 17.23
C PRO A 52 15.85 -9.95 16.73
N ASN A 53 15.54 -10.34 15.50
CA ASN A 53 16.26 -11.40 14.81
C ASN A 53 17.74 -10.98 14.61
N ALA A 54 18.67 -11.90 14.90
CA ALA A 54 20.12 -11.71 14.75
C ALA A 54 20.66 -12.47 13.54
#